data_AF-A0A2T4MX31-F1
#
_entry.id   AF-A0A2T4MX31-F1
#
_cell.length_a   1.000
_cell.length_b   1.000
_cell.length_c   1.000
_cell.angle_alpha   90.00
_cell.angle_beta   90.00
_cell.angle_gamma   90.00
#
_symmetry.space_group_name_H-M   'P 1'
#
loop_
_entity.id
_entity.type
_entity.pdbx_description
1 polymer ?
#
loop_
_entity_poly.entity_id
_entity_poly.type
_entity_poly.pdbx_seq_one_letter_code
_entity_poly.pdbx_strand_id
1 'polypeptide(L)'
;MVLVSIMINESMLDMDGNPLKLGAMYCDATIEQGVVDYGGLIRYCGKNPDTGRAVFADADTWDEAPIYGDVLVLQLGPVIDPTTKGWPCMAE
;
A
#
# COMPACT_ATOMS: atom_id res chain seq x y z
N MET A 1 -1.64 34.21 -3.04
CA MET A 1 -0.98 32.98 -3.52
C MET A 1 -1.82 31.83 -3.00
N VAL A 2 -2.65 31.24 -3.86
CA VAL A 2 -3.59 30.19 -3.44
C VAL A 2 -2.76 28.90 -3.33
N LEU A 3 -2.55 28.42 -2.11
CA LEU A 3 -2.11 27.05 -1.87
C LEU A 3 -3.23 26.16 -2.39
N VAL A 4 -3.10 25.70 -3.63
CA VAL A 4 -3.89 24.59 -4.12
C VAL A 4 -3.42 23.42 -3.28
N SER A 5 -4.20 23.04 -2.27
CA SER A 5 -4.10 21.72 -1.64
C SER A 5 -4.39 20.71 -2.75
N ILE A 6 -3.34 20.35 -3.46
CA ILE A 6 -3.34 19.27 -4.41
C ILE A 6 -3.49 18.01 -3.56
N MET A 7 -4.73 17.67 -3.21
CA MET A 7 -5.10 16.29 -2.90
C MET A 7 -5.14 15.60 -4.27
N ILE A 8 -3.98 15.13 -4.76
CA ILE A 8 -4.02 14.22 -5.89
C ILE A 8 -4.63 12.94 -5.32
N ASN A 9 -5.80 12.58 -5.84
CA ASN A 9 -6.24 11.20 -5.93
C ASN A 9 -5.22 10.42 -6.80
N GLU A 10 -4.00 10.29 -6.33
CA GLU A 10 -3.06 9.32 -6.87
C GLU A 10 -3.52 7.97 -6.34
N SER A 11 -4.35 7.31 -7.14
CA SER A 11 -4.55 5.88 -6.99
C SER A 11 -3.17 5.23 -7.01
N MET A 12 -2.70 4.78 -5.85
CA MET A 12 -1.44 4.04 -5.77
C MET A 12 -1.61 2.77 -6.60
N LEU A 13 -0.65 2.50 -7.49
CA LEU A 13 -0.62 1.35 -8.37
C LEU A 13 0.53 0.43 -7.95
N ASP A 14 0.42 -0.85 -8.28
CA ASP A 14 1.56 -1.75 -8.23
C ASP A 14 2.54 -1.49 -9.38
N MET A 15 3.69 -2.16 -9.35
CA MET A 15 4.75 -2.03 -10.34
C MET A 15 4.28 -2.36 -11.78
N ASP A 16 3.22 -3.16 -11.92
CA ASP A 16 2.62 -3.51 -13.21
C ASP A 16 1.54 -2.50 -13.66
N GLY A 17 1.29 -1.45 -12.89
CA GLY A 17 0.31 -0.41 -13.18
C GLY A 17 -1.14 -0.78 -12.81
N ASN A 18 -1.34 -1.84 -12.01
CA ASN A 18 -2.68 -2.23 -11.56
C ASN A 18 -3.05 -1.53 -10.25
N PRO A 19 -4.34 -1.26 -10.01
CA PRO A 19 -4.81 -0.82 -8.70
C PRO A 19 -4.45 -1.83 -7.60
N LEU A 20 -4.10 -1.33 -6.42
CA LEU A 20 -3.87 -2.18 -5.26
C LEU A 20 -5.16 -2.92 -4.86
N LYS A 21 -5.00 -4.15 -4.39
CA LYS A 21 -6.10 -5.03 -3.98
C LYS A 21 -6.15 -5.12 -2.47
N LEU A 22 -7.31 -4.87 -1.88
CA LEU A 22 -7.50 -4.92 -0.43
C LEU A 22 -7.05 -6.28 0.13
N GLY A 23 -6.23 -6.26 1.17
CA GLY A 23 -5.73 -7.45 1.84
C GLY A 23 -4.63 -8.22 1.09
N ALA A 24 -4.28 -7.80 -0.13
CA ALA A 24 -3.19 -8.42 -0.88
C ALA A 24 -1.83 -8.03 -0.30
N MET A 25 -0.86 -8.92 -0.48
CA MET A 25 0.51 -8.74 -0.01
C MET A 25 1.36 -8.10 -1.10
N TYR A 26 2.15 -7.12 -0.70
CA TYR A 26 3.10 -6.41 -1.55
C TYR A 26 4.47 -6.41 -0.86
N CYS A 27 5.54 -6.43 -1.65
CA CYS A 27 6.86 -6.03 -1.18
C CYS A 27 7.05 -4.58 -1.61
N ASP A 28 7.41 -3.70 -0.69
CA ASP A 28 7.92 -2.40 -1.11
C ASP A 28 9.33 -2.56 -1.68
N ALA A 29 9.65 -1.79 -2.72
CA ALA A 29 10.94 -1.89 -3.36
C ALA A 29 11.38 -0.55 -3.93
N THR A 30 12.69 -0.34 -3.99
CA THR A 30 13.34 0.83 -4.57
C THR A 30 14.06 0.40 -5.84
N ILE A 31 13.98 1.22 -6.89
CA ILE A 31 14.66 0.92 -8.17
C ILE A 31 15.79 1.91 -8.36
N GLU A 32 17.02 1.45 -8.12
CA GLU A 32 18.22 2.25 -8.35
C GLU A 32 19.05 1.68 -9.49
N GLN A 33 19.29 2.49 -10.53
CA GLN A 33 20.15 2.14 -11.67
C GLN A 33 19.77 0.79 -12.36
N GLY A 34 18.49 0.43 -12.34
CA GLY A 34 17.98 -0.82 -12.93
C GLY A 34 18.12 -2.05 -12.04
N VAL A 35 18.62 -1.89 -10.81
CA VAL A 35 18.59 -2.92 -9.76
C VAL A 35 17.38 -2.65 -8.86
N VAL A 36 16.64 -3.72 -8.54
CA VAL A 36 15.50 -3.65 -7.61
C VAL A 36 16.00 -4.09 -6.23
N ASP A 37 15.93 -3.18 -5.26
CA ASP A 37 16.16 -3.48 -3.85
C ASP A 37 14.82 -3.72 -3.17
N TYR A 38 14.61 -4.94 -2.67
CA TYR A 38 13.35 -5.37 -2.07
C TYR A 38 13.40 -5.12 -0.56
N GLY A 39 12.42 -4.34 -0.08
CA GLY A 39 12.23 -3.98 1.32
C GLY A 39 11.32 -4.95 2.08
N GLY A 40 10.40 -4.39 2.85
CA GLY A 40 9.49 -5.09 3.73
C GLY A 40 8.26 -5.66 3.01
N LEU A 41 7.72 -6.74 3.57
CA LEU A 41 6.44 -7.30 3.15
C LEU A 41 5.31 -6.62 3.92
N ILE A 42 4.35 -6.08 3.17
CA ILE A 42 3.21 -5.35 3.70
C ILE A 42 1.91 -5.84 3.08
N ARG A 43 0.79 -5.46 3.68
CA ARG A 43 -0.56 -5.70 3.17
C ARG A 43 -1.30 -4.39 3.00
N TYR A 44 -1.98 -4.24 1.88
CA TYR A 44 -2.82 -3.07 1.64
C TYR A 44 -4.11 -3.18 2.47
N CYS A 45 -4.38 -2.20 3.33
CA CYS A 45 -5.54 -2.20 4.23
C CYS A 45 -6.66 -1.26 3.75
N GLY A 46 -6.51 -0.63 2.58
CA GLY A 46 -7.48 0.30 2.01
C GLY A 46 -7.07 1.77 2.18
N LYS A 47 -8.00 2.68 1.87
CA LYS A 47 -7.83 4.12 2.02
C LYS A 47 -8.48 4.63 3.30
N ASN A 48 -7.74 5.43 4.05
CA ASN A 48 -8.29 6.18 5.17
C ASN A 48 -9.37 7.14 4.65
N PRO A 49 -10.62 7.09 5.17
CA PRO A 49 -11.74 7.83 4.62
C PRO A 49 -11.65 9.35 4.81
N ASP A 50 -10.92 9.80 5.83
CA ASP A 50 -10.76 11.22 6.15
C ASP A 50 -9.70 11.89 5.26
N THR A 51 -8.65 11.15 4.91
CA THR A 51 -7.48 11.68 4.19
C THR A 51 -7.36 11.19 2.75
N GLY A 52 -8.07 10.12 2.38
CA GLY A 52 -7.91 9.42 1.10
C GLY A 52 -6.59 8.67 0.97
N ARG A 53 -5.72 8.67 2.00
CA ARG A 53 -4.39 8.05 1.95
C ARG A 53 -4.51 6.53 2.00
N ALA A 54 -3.77 5.83 1.15
CA ALA A 54 -3.56 4.39 1.28
C ALA A 54 -2.88 4.05 2.63
N VAL A 55 -3.34 2.98 3.28
CA VAL A 55 -2.81 2.49 4.54
C VAL A 55 -2.37 1.05 4.39
N PHE A 56 -1.26 0.71 5.04
CA PHE A 56 -0.63 -0.60 4.94
C PHE A 56 -0.36 -1.15 6.33
N ALA A 57 -0.34 -2.47 6.41
CA ALA A 57 0.06 -3.20 7.60
C ALA A 57 1.29 -4.05 7.30
N ASP A 58 2.13 -4.28 8.31
CA ASP A 58 3.14 -5.32 8.26
C ASP A 58 2.49 -6.68 7.94
N ALA A 59 3.09 -7.46 7.05
CA ALA A 59 2.49 -8.70 6.57
C ALA A 59 2.36 -9.79 7.65
N ASP A 60 3.23 -9.76 8.67
CA ASP A 60 3.29 -10.73 9.75
C ASP A 60 2.54 -10.24 10.99
N THR A 61 2.81 -9.02 11.45
CA THR A 61 2.27 -8.50 12.72
C THR A 61 0.92 -7.82 12.60
N TRP A 62 0.55 -7.37 11.40
CA TRP A 62 -0.64 -6.55 11.13
C TRP A 62 -0.65 -5.15 11.77
N ASP A 63 0.48 -4.70 12.32
CA ASP A 63 0.65 -3.33 12.78
C ASP A 63 0.75 -2.37 11.59
N GLU A 64 0.30 -1.10 11.75
CA GLU A 64 0.43 -0.10 10.68
C GLU A 64 1.90 0.07 10.28
N ALA A 65 2.18 -0.07 8.99
CA ALA A 65 3.53 0.03 8.44
C ALA A 65 3.61 1.14 7.39
N PRO A 66 4.63 2.01 7.43
CA PRO A 66 4.93 2.92 6.33
C PRO A 66 5.52 2.17 5.12
N ILE A 67 5.42 2.80 3.95
CA ILE A 67 6.14 2.37 2.74
C ILE A 67 7.40 3.22 2.62
N TYR A 68 8.53 2.57 2.40
CA TYR A 68 9.81 3.25 2.16
C TYR A 68 10.28 3.13 0.70
N GLY A 69 9.83 2.09 0.00
CA GLY A 69 10.11 1.88 -1.42
C GLY A 69 9.35 2.83 -2.36
N ASP A 70 9.87 2.94 -3.59
CA ASP A 70 9.26 3.72 -4.68
C ASP A 70 8.11 2.99 -5.37
N VAL A 71 8.15 1.65 -5.35
CA VAL A 71 7.17 0.79 -6.02
C VAL A 71 6.66 -0.31 -5.09
N LEU A 72 5.49 -0.84 -5.43
CA LEU A 72 4.90 -2.00 -4.76
C LEU A 72 4.87 -3.19 -5.71
N VAL A 73 5.50 -4.29 -5.31
CA VAL A 73 5.55 -5.52 -6.09
C VAL A 73 4.59 -6.53 -5.49
N LEU A 74 3.52 -6.87 -6.23
CA LEU A 74 2.52 -7.85 -5.78
C LEU A 74 3.18 -9.20 -5.52
N GLN A 75 2.92 -9.77 -4.34
CA GLN A 75 3.42 -11.09 -3.95
C GLN A 75 2.34 -12.16 -4.09
N LEU A 76 2.76 -13.36 -4.50
CA LEU A 76 1.89 -14.53 -4.52
C LEU A 76 1.62 -14.97 -3.07
N GLY A 77 0.45 -14.62 -2.56
CA GLY A 77 0.01 -14.97 -1.22
C GLY A 77 -1.50 -14.87 -1.08
N PRO A 78 -2.06 -15.38 0.02
CA PRO A 78 -3.49 -15.24 0.27
C PRO A 78 -3.85 -13.77 0.46
N VAL A 79 -4.92 -13.36 -0.23
CA VAL A 79 -5.62 -12.11 0.05
C VAL A 79 -6.41 -12.32 1.33
N ILE A 80 -6.12 -11.51 2.35
CA ILE A 80 -6.75 -11.62 3.67
C ILE A 80 -7.53 -10.34 3.94
N ASP A 81 -8.82 -10.45 4.18
CA ASP A 81 -9.64 -9.33 4.61
C ASP A 81 -9.07 -8.70 5.90
N PRO A 82 -8.59 -7.44 5.85
CA PRO A 82 -7.99 -6.76 7.00
C PRO A 82 -8.92 -6.68 8.22
N THR A 83 -10.24 -6.68 8.02
CA THR A 83 -11.20 -6.63 9.12
C THR A 83 -11.14 -7.85 10.02
N THR A 84 -10.72 -9.00 9.49
CA THR A 84 -10.48 -10.23 10.26
C THR A 84 -9.28 -10.12 11.21
N LYS A 85 -8.51 -9.05 11.08
CA LYS A 85 -7.29 -8.74 11.84
C LYS A 85 -7.42 -7.50 12.71
N GLY A 86 -8.63 -6.94 12.81
CA GLY A 86 -8.94 -5.79 13.66
C GLY A 86 -8.84 -4.43 12.97
N TRP A 87 -8.56 -4.39 11.66
CA TRP A 87 -8.61 -3.15 10.90
C TRP A 87 -10.07 -2.72 10.62
N PRO A 88 -10.37 -1.42 10.58
CA PRO A 88 -11.70 -0.95 10.16
C PRO A 88 -11.97 -1.29 8.70
N CYS A 89 -13.24 -1.35 8.33
CA CYS A 89 -13.64 -1.44 6.92
C CYS A 89 -13.27 -0.11 6.23
N MET A 90 -12.24 -0.15 5.39
CA MET A 90 -11.77 0.98 4.60
C MET A 90 -12.24 0.87 3.15
N ALA A 91 -12.20 1.99 2.42
CA ALA A 91 -12.47 1.99 0.99
C ALA A 91 -11.29 1.37 0.22
N GLU A 92 -11.54 0.80 -0.97
CA GLU A 92 -10.49 0.29 -1.85
C GLU A 92 -9.78 1.40 -2.65
#